data_AF-A0A8J4RGS7-F1
#
_entry.id   AF-A0A8J4RGS7-F1
#
_cell.length_a   1.000
_cell.length_b   1.000
_cell.length_c   1.000
_cell.angle_alpha   90.00
_cell.angle_beta   90.00
_cell.angle_gamma   90.00
#
_symmetry.space_group_name_H-M   'P 1'
#
loop_
_entity.id
_entity.type
_entity.pdbx_description
1 polymer ?
#
loop_
_entity_poly.entity_id
_entity_poly.type
_entity_poly.pdbx_seq_one_letter_code
_entity_poly.pdbx_strand_id
1 'polypeptide(L)'
;MVVQCALSSSVSEAVKKALIQSSSLTWESAILSNMLIFVLGLPILLSGLSLSGIASAFLLGTLTWRAFGPPAFLLVATYFIIGTAVTKVKMAQKEAQGVAEKRKGRRGPGSVIGSSAAGCICAFLSIFQVGGPAFSQLWKLGFVASFCTKLSDTVSSEIGKAYGKTTYLVTTFKIVPRGTEGAVSVEGTIAGLLASILLSFVGCVMGEISAPEAIICIIASQVANVGESIIGAALQEKEGFQWLNNDVVNIINISMGSIIAVLMQQLLLQNWLMSRNDFKIREADDHILLFVFDFENDAERILAMEPWVFDKHLVLFQRYDFTIPTRNLRFTTTKFWVQMHGLPLTMLDLETTIEIGETIGSVSQAEHDKEMVGGTFLRVKVEVDVSKPLCRENVMSSLVAKEVSVWTNRAMETGLEHSLSIEGKLLSPLSQEWAMALVTHTLTPRNQ
;
A
#
# COMPACT_ATOMS: atom_id res chain seq x y z
N MET A 1 14.94 -5.09 51.51
CA MET A 1 13.62 -5.25 50.85
C MET A 1 13.22 -4.08 49.94
N VAL A 2 13.38 -2.81 50.37
CA VAL A 2 12.95 -1.63 49.56
C VAL A 2 13.76 -1.43 48.26
N VAL A 3 15.07 -1.69 48.26
CA VAL A 3 15.94 -1.55 47.08
C VAL A 3 15.60 -2.58 45.99
N GLN A 4 15.24 -3.80 46.37
CA GLN A 4 14.91 -4.89 45.44
C GLN A 4 13.54 -4.67 44.77
N CYS A 5 12.60 -4.03 45.48
CA CYS A 5 11.32 -3.63 44.93
C CYS A 5 11.48 -2.46 43.93
N ALA A 6 12.33 -1.48 44.23
CA ALA A 6 12.60 -0.33 43.36
C ALA A 6 13.34 -0.70 42.05
N LEU A 7 14.26 -1.68 42.12
CA LEU A 7 14.90 -2.25 40.92
C LEU A 7 13.94 -3.07 40.07
N SER A 8 13.02 -3.81 40.70
CA SER A 8 12.00 -4.57 39.94
C SER A 8 11.00 -3.65 39.22
N SER A 9 10.62 -2.52 39.84
CA SER A 9 9.71 -1.55 39.24
C SER A 9 10.38 -0.73 38.13
N SER A 10 11.65 -0.35 38.27
CA SER A 10 12.39 0.38 37.23
C SER A 10 12.71 -0.49 36.01
N VAL A 11 13.04 -1.76 36.23
CA VAL A 11 13.20 -2.73 35.14
C VAL A 11 11.86 -3.02 34.47
N SER A 12 10.78 -3.17 35.23
CA SER A 12 9.43 -3.35 34.66
C SER A 12 8.97 -2.14 33.85
N GLU A 13 9.26 -0.91 34.29
CA GLU A 13 8.93 0.31 33.54
C GLU A 13 9.82 0.50 32.32
N ALA A 14 11.11 0.15 32.40
CA ALA A 14 12.00 0.13 31.24
C ALA A 14 11.56 -0.91 30.20
N VAL A 15 11.12 -2.09 30.65
CA VAL A 15 10.57 -3.14 29.78
C VAL A 15 9.23 -2.70 29.18
N LYS A 16 8.33 -2.08 29.95
CA LYS A 16 7.09 -1.50 29.41
C LYS A 16 7.37 -0.38 28.41
N LYS A 17 8.29 0.53 28.69
CA LYS A 17 8.72 1.56 27.73
C LYS A 17 9.31 0.94 26.48
N ALA A 18 10.18 -0.06 26.60
CA ALA A 18 10.75 -0.77 25.45
C ALA A 18 9.69 -1.50 24.63
N LEU A 19 8.69 -2.12 25.28
CA LEU A 19 7.56 -2.78 24.62
C LEU A 19 6.64 -1.77 23.92
N ILE A 20 6.31 -0.65 24.57
CA ILE A 20 5.52 0.44 23.97
C ILE A 20 6.28 1.07 22.80
N GLN A 21 7.59 1.29 22.95
CA GLN A 21 8.43 1.85 21.90
C GLN A 21 8.57 0.86 20.73
N SER A 22 8.67 -0.46 20.99
CA SER A 22 8.68 -1.50 19.95
C SER A 22 7.40 -1.60 19.11
N SER A 23 6.29 -1.05 19.61
CA SER A 23 5.01 -1.00 18.91
C SER A 23 4.80 0.25 18.03
N SER A 24 5.65 1.27 18.18
CA SER A 24 5.59 2.49 17.37
C SER A 24 6.32 2.31 16.03
N LEU A 25 5.81 2.89 14.94
CA LEU A 25 6.47 2.89 13.62
C LEU A 25 7.48 4.05 13.49
N THR A 26 8.27 4.31 14.53
CA THR A 26 9.26 5.41 14.55
C THR A 26 10.62 4.95 14.05
N TRP A 27 11.49 5.88 13.64
CA TRP A 27 12.86 5.53 13.25
C TRP A 27 13.68 4.98 14.42
N GLU A 28 13.48 5.52 15.62
CA GLU A 28 14.17 5.07 16.84
C GLU A 28 13.81 3.63 17.18
N SER A 29 12.52 3.31 17.23
CA SER A 29 12.05 1.96 17.50
C SER A 29 12.48 0.96 16.43
N ALA A 30 12.47 1.37 15.15
CA ALA A 30 12.96 0.55 14.05
C ALA A 30 14.43 0.21 14.22
N ILE A 31 15.29 1.19 14.51
CA ILE A 31 16.73 0.96 14.72
C ILE A 31 16.96 0.09 15.96
N LEU A 32 16.32 0.40 17.09
CA LEU A 32 16.51 -0.34 18.34
C LEU A 32 16.07 -1.79 18.23
N SER A 33 14.86 -2.03 17.70
CA SER A 33 14.31 -3.38 17.54
C SER A 33 15.13 -4.18 16.54
N ASN A 34 15.50 -3.56 15.41
CA ASN A 34 16.34 -4.21 14.40
C ASN A 34 17.74 -4.53 14.94
N MET A 35 18.36 -3.63 15.73
CA MET A 35 19.64 -3.91 16.41
C MET A 35 19.54 -5.12 17.31
N LEU A 36 18.51 -5.19 18.17
CA LEU A 36 18.32 -6.33 19.07
C LEU A 36 18.17 -7.64 18.29
N ILE A 37 17.34 -7.64 17.23
CA ILE A 37 17.11 -8.83 16.41
C ILE A 37 18.38 -9.24 15.66
N PHE A 38 19.16 -8.31 15.13
CA PHE A 38 20.41 -8.61 14.43
C PHE A 38 21.48 -9.17 15.37
N VAL A 39 21.57 -8.65 16.60
CA VAL A 39 22.47 -9.19 17.63
C VAL A 39 22.10 -10.63 17.98
N LEU A 40 20.81 -10.88 18.27
CA LEU A 40 20.33 -12.22 18.61
C LEU A 40 20.41 -13.20 17.42
N GLY A 41 20.14 -12.71 16.21
CA GLY A 41 20.13 -13.48 14.97
C GLY A 41 21.49 -13.64 14.29
N LEU A 42 22.56 -13.05 14.83
CA LEU A 42 23.89 -13.03 14.21
C LEU A 42 24.40 -14.41 13.78
N PRO A 43 24.24 -15.51 14.56
CA PRO A 43 24.67 -16.84 14.14
C PRO A 43 23.98 -17.31 12.85
N ILE A 44 22.68 -17.04 12.72
CA ILE A 44 21.87 -17.40 11.55
C ILE A 44 22.25 -16.51 10.36
N LEU A 45 22.41 -15.20 10.59
CA LEU A 45 22.81 -14.23 9.57
C LEU A 45 24.17 -14.56 8.96
N LEU A 46 25.18 -14.87 9.79
CA LEU A 46 26.52 -15.24 9.31
C LEU A 46 26.52 -16.53 8.48
N SER A 47 25.52 -17.39 8.69
CA SER A 47 25.35 -18.62 7.92
C SER A 47 24.86 -18.37 6.48
N GLY A 48 24.24 -17.22 6.21
CA GLY A 48 23.64 -16.88 4.91
C GLY A 48 24.15 -15.58 4.27
N LEU A 49 24.85 -14.72 5.01
CA LEU A 49 25.31 -13.40 4.55
C LEU A 49 26.80 -13.18 4.82
N SER A 50 27.44 -12.37 3.98
CA SER A 50 28.74 -11.74 4.30
C SER A 50 28.56 -10.63 5.33
N LEU A 51 29.65 -10.17 5.98
CA LEU A 51 29.58 -9.03 6.92
C LEU A 51 28.99 -7.77 6.26
N SER A 52 29.41 -7.47 5.02
CA SER A 52 28.82 -6.40 4.22
C SER A 52 27.36 -6.65 3.83
N GLY A 53 26.97 -7.90 3.61
CA GLY A 53 25.58 -8.28 3.39
C GLY A 53 24.70 -8.10 4.63
N ILE A 54 25.25 -8.35 5.83
CA ILE A 54 24.58 -8.07 7.11
C ILE A 54 24.34 -6.57 7.26
N ALA A 55 25.30 -5.72 6.90
CA ALA A 55 25.10 -4.26 6.93
C ALA A 55 23.97 -3.82 5.98
N SER A 56 23.93 -4.34 4.75
CA SER A 56 22.82 -4.06 3.81
C SER A 56 21.48 -4.60 4.31
N ALA A 57 21.47 -5.81 4.89
CA ALA A 57 20.27 -6.40 5.47
C ALA A 57 19.77 -5.60 6.69
N PHE A 58 20.69 -5.02 7.46
CA PHE A 58 20.33 -4.15 8.58
C PHE A 58 19.58 -2.91 8.09
N LEU A 59 20.07 -2.24 7.04
CA LEU A 59 19.37 -1.09 6.45
C LEU A 59 17.98 -1.48 5.93
N LEU A 60 17.86 -2.62 5.24
CA LEU A 60 16.59 -3.17 4.79
C LEU A 60 15.63 -3.45 5.96
N GLY A 61 16.14 -4.08 7.03
CA GLY A 61 15.37 -4.41 8.23
C GLY A 61 14.82 -3.16 8.92
N THR A 62 15.64 -2.12 9.06
CA THR A 62 15.23 -0.82 9.62
C THR A 62 14.15 -0.19 8.76
N LEU A 63 14.32 -0.18 7.43
CA LEU A 63 13.34 0.41 6.51
C LEU A 63 12.01 -0.36 6.55
N THR A 64 12.06 -1.69 6.58
CA THR A 64 10.88 -2.57 6.68
C THR A 64 10.12 -2.33 7.97
N TRP A 65 10.83 -2.32 9.11
CA TRP A 65 10.21 -2.05 10.40
C TRP A 65 9.58 -0.67 10.46
N ARG A 66 10.27 0.34 9.90
CA ARG A 66 9.75 1.71 9.85
C ARG A 66 8.50 1.82 8.99
N ALA A 67 8.44 1.10 7.87
CA ALA A 67 7.34 1.20 6.92
C ALA A 67 6.10 0.41 7.36
N PHE A 68 6.29 -0.83 7.82
CA PHE A 68 5.21 -1.81 8.01
C PHE A 68 5.24 -2.50 9.38
N GLY A 69 6.27 -2.27 10.19
CA GLY A 69 6.35 -2.75 11.56
C GLY A 69 6.85 -4.19 11.73
N PRO A 70 6.64 -4.78 12.92
CA PRO A 70 7.09 -6.13 13.25
C PRO A 70 6.60 -7.26 12.32
N PRO A 71 5.32 -7.30 11.87
CA PRO A 71 4.83 -8.43 11.10
C PRO A 71 5.50 -8.53 9.70
N ALA A 72 5.67 -7.41 9.00
CA ALA A 72 6.45 -7.36 7.77
C ALA A 72 7.93 -7.74 7.98
N PHE A 73 8.53 -7.35 9.11
CA PHE A 73 9.89 -7.77 9.44
C PHE A 73 9.99 -9.30 9.57
N LEU A 74 9.02 -9.93 10.25
CA LEU A 74 8.94 -11.40 10.37
C LEU A 74 8.77 -12.08 9.00
N LEU A 75 8.04 -11.47 8.07
CA LEU A 75 7.92 -11.95 6.70
C LEU A 75 9.29 -11.96 5.99
N VAL A 76 10.05 -10.86 6.10
CA VAL A 76 11.41 -10.77 5.51
C VAL A 76 12.37 -11.77 6.18
N ALA A 77 12.27 -11.94 7.50
CA ALA A 77 13.06 -12.93 8.24
C ALA A 77 12.71 -14.36 7.79
N THR A 78 11.43 -14.66 7.58
CA THR A 78 10.96 -15.95 7.07
C THR A 78 11.52 -16.23 5.68
N TYR A 79 11.44 -15.24 4.77
CA TYR A 79 12.09 -15.31 3.46
C TYR A 79 13.59 -15.63 3.59
N PHE A 80 14.30 -14.92 4.47
CA PHE A 80 15.74 -15.08 4.64
C PHE A 80 16.11 -16.49 5.15
N ILE A 81 15.37 -17.00 6.14
CA ILE A 81 15.60 -18.33 6.72
C ILE A 81 15.38 -19.41 5.67
N ILE A 82 14.23 -19.40 5.00
CA ILE A 82 13.89 -20.41 3.99
C ILE A 82 14.84 -20.31 2.80
N GLY A 83 15.09 -19.10 2.32
CA GLY A 83 16.04 -18.82 1.24
C GLY A 83 17.42 -19.38 1.57
N THR A 84 17.96 -19.10 2.76
CA THR A 84 19.27 -19.60 3.19
C THR A 84 19.29 -21.11 3.39
N ALA A 85 18.19 -21.71 3.86
CA ALA A 85 18.10 -23.16 4.02
C ALA A 85 18.14 -23.88 2.67
N VAL A 86 17.41 -23.38 1.67
CA VAL A 86 17.33 -24.03 0.35
C VAL A 86 18.65 -23.94 -0.43
N THR A 87 19.41 -22.84 -0.29
CA THR A 87 20.74 -22.73 -0.92
C THR A 87 21.71 -23.81 -0.42
N LYS A 88 21.49 -24.36 0.78
CA LYS A 88 22.34 -25.40 1.38
C LYS A 88 21.92 -26.83 1.03
N VAL A 89 20.76 -27.02 0.42
CA VAL A 89 20.27 -28.34 0.02
C VAL A 89 21.21 -28.93 -1.04
N LYS A 90 21.71 -30.15 -0.77
CA LYS A 90 22.65 -30.88 -1.65
C LYS A 90 23.88 -30.06 -2.09
N MET A 91 24.43 -29.25 -1.18
CA MET A 91 25.55 -28.36 -1.50
C MET A 91 26.75 -29.09 -2.13
N ALA A 92 27.18 -30.23 -1.57
CA ALA A 92 28.30 -31.00 -2.11
C ALA A 92 28.08 -31.46 -3.57
N GLN A 93 26.84 -31.82 -3.93
CA GLN A 93 26.47 -32.19 -5.30
C GLN A 93 26.54 -30.97 -6.22
N LYS A 94 26.01 -29.82 -5.78
CA LYS A 94 26.02 -28.58 -6.56
C LYS A 94 27.43 -28.04 -6.77
N GLU A 95 28.31 -28.18 -5.77
CA GLU A 95 29.72 -27.80 -5.84
C GLU A 95 30.48 -28.69 -6.84
N ALA A 96 30.25 -30.01 -6.79
CA ALA A 96 30.84 -30.95 -7.76
C ALA A 96 30.38 -30.70 -9.21
N GLN A 97 29.19 -30.12 -9.39
CA GLN A 97 28.62 -29.77 -10.69
C GLN A 97 28.95 -28.34 -11.15
N GLY A 98 29.62 -27.53 -10.31
CA GLY A 98 29.93 -26.13 -10.62
C GLY A 98 28.74 -25.17 -10.62
N VAL A 99 27.57 -25.62 -10.16
CA VAL A 99 26.29 -24.86 -10.16
C VAL A 99 25.91 -24.35 -8.76
N ALA A 100 26.77 -24.58 -7.76
CA ALA A 100 26.54 -24.11 -6.40
C ALA A 100 26.52 -22.58 -6.31
N GLU A 101 25.66 -22.08 -5.43
CA GLU A 101 25.61 -20.65 -5.13
C GLU A 101 26.95 -20.18 -4.55
N LYS A 102 27.42 -19.02 -5.05
CA LYS A 102 28.75 -18.49 -4.73
C LYS A 102 28.96 -18.38 -3.21
N ARG A 103 30.22 -18.49 -2.77
CA ARG A 103 30.63 -18.34 -1.36
C ARG A 103 29.92 -19.30 -0.39
N LYS A 104 29.71 -20.55 -0.80
CA LYS A 104 28.98 -21.58 -0.01
C LYS A 104 27.57 -21.13 0.39
N GLY A 105 26.88 -20.41 -0.51
CA GLY A 105 25.53 -19.88 -0.27
C GLY A 105 25.48 -18.57 0.54
N ARG A 106 26.62 -17.92 0.81
CA ARG A 106 26.64 -16.62 1.51
C ARG A 106 26.43 -15.46 0.53
N ARG A 107 25.33 -14.74 0.72
CA ARG A 107 24.94 -13.58 -0.10
C ARG A 107 25.69 -12.32 0.30
N GLY A 108 26.17 -11.59 -0.71
CA GLY A 108 26.83 -10.29 -0.54
C GLY A 108 25.85 -9.12 -0.56
N PRO A 109 26.34 -7.88 -0.42
CA PRO A 109 25.50 -6.68 -0.46
C PRO A 109 24.75 -6.53 -1.79
N GLY A 110 25.38 -6.85 -2.94
CA GLY A 110 24.74 -6.86 -4.25
C GLY A 110 23.52 -7.79 -4.31
N SER A 111 23.64 -9.00 -3.77
CA SER A 111 22.53 -9.96 -3.72
C SER A 111 21.44 -9.58 -2.73
N VAL A 112 21.78 -8.89 -1.63
CA VAL A 112 20.77 -8.34 -0.71
C VAL A 112 19.96 -7.26 -1.41
N ILE A 113 20.64 -6.28 -2.02
CA ILE A 113 20.00 -5.21 -2.80
C ILE A 113 19.17 -5.82 -3.93
N GLY A 114 19.74 -6.77 -4.67
CA GLY A 114 19.08 -7.46 -5.76
C GLY A 114 17.84 -8.24 -5.34
N SER A 115 17.78 -8.66 -4.09
CA SER A 115 16.65 -9.38 -3.51
C SER A 115 15.60 -8.49 -2.86
N SER A 116 15.89 -7.21 -2.65
CA SER A 116 15.03 -6.33 -1.84
C SER A 116 14.75 -4.97 -2.43
N ALA A 117 15.33 -4.60 -3.58
CA ALA A 117 15.20 -3.26 -4.17
C ALA A 117 13.74 -2.82 -4.34
N ALA A 118 12.89 -3.66 -4.94
CA ALA A 118 11.46 -3.35 -5.11
C ALA A 118 10.74 -3.19 -3.76
N GLY A 119 11.04 -4.07 -2.80
CA GLY A 119 10.53 -3.96 -1.43
C GLY A 119 10.97 -2.67 -0.74
N CYS A 120 12.25 -2.26 -0.88
CA CYS A 120 12.75 -1.00 -0.36
C CYS A 120 12.02 0.21 -0.97
N ILE A 121 11.77 0.18 -2.28
CA ILE A 121 11.01 1.23 -2.97
C ILE A 121 9.58 1.28 -2.40
N CYS A 122 8.90 0.15 -2.28
CA CYS A 122 7.55 0.09 -1.70
C CYS A 122 7.52 0.62 -0.25
N ALA A 123 8.50 0.23 0.57
CA ALA A 123 8.64 0.71 1.93
C ALA A 123 8.89 2.23 1.97
N PHE A 124 9.74 2.75 1.09
CA PHE A 124 9.99 4.18 0.95
C PHE A 124 8.72 4.94 0.55
N LEU A 125 8.03 4.49 -0.51
CA LEU A 125 6.78 5.08 -0.97
C LEU A 125 5.70 5.07 0.13
N SER A 126 5.63 4.01 0.93
CA SER A 126 4.74 3.92 2.09
C SER A 126 5.10 4.91 3.20
N ILE A 127 6.39 5.04 3.55
CA ILE A 127 6.86 6.00 4.59
C ILE A 127 6.55 7.44 4.20
N PHE A 128 6.73 7.78 2.93
CA PHE A 128 6.44 9.11 2.39
C PHE A 128 4.96 9.31 1.99
N GLN A 129 4.12 8.28 2.17
CA GLN A 129 2.69 8.28 1.83
C GLN A 129 2.42 8.77 0.40
N VAL A 130 3.26 8.35 -0.55
CA VAL A 130 3.11 8.74 -1.96
C VAL A 130 1.78 8.18 -2.50
N GLY A 131 0.94 9.06 -3.04
CA GLY A 131 -0.42 8.71 -3.49
C GLY A 131 -1.49 8.72 -2.38
N GLY A 132 -1.13 9.04 -1.14
CA GLY A 132 -2.07 9.13 -0.01
C GLY A 132 -2.43 7.78 0.62
N PRO A 133 -3.33 7.77 1.62
CA PRO A 133 -3.71 6.57 2.38
C PRO A 133 -4.25 5.44 1.51
N ALA A 134 -4.96 5.77 0.42
CA ALA A 134 -5.50 4.78 -0.53
C ALA A 134 -4.41 3.93 -1.21
N PHE A 135 -3.20 4.47 -1.38
CA PHE A 135 -2.09 3.75 -2.01
C PHE A 135 -1.21 3.01 -0.99
N SER A 136 -1.38 3.25 0.31
CA SER A 136 -0.60 2.57 1.37
C SER A 136 -0.72 1.05 1.29
N GLN A 137 -1.92 0.54 1.03
CA GLN A 137 -2.18 -0.88 0.87
C GLN A 137 -1.57 -1.43 -0.43
N LEU A 138 -1.52 -0.62 -1.50
CA LEU A 138 -0.86 -1.01 -2.75
C LEU A 138 0.65 -1.14 -2.57
N TRP A 139 1.29 -0.22 -1.82
CA TRP A 139 2.72 -0.32 -1.52
C TRP A 139 3.01 -1.52 -0.63
N LYS A 140 2.15 -1.82 0.34
CA LYS A 140 2.27 -3.03 1.17
C LYS A 140 2.10 -4.32 0.34
N LEU A 141 1.13 -4.36 -0.57
CA LEU A 141 0.95 -5.46 -1.52
C LEU A 141 2.20 -5.65 -2.39
N GLY A 142 2.69 -4.56 -3.00
CA GLY A 142 3.89 -4.57 -3.83
C GLY A 142 5.12 -5.03 -3.07
N PHE A 143 5.24 -4.66 -1.79
CA PHE A 143 6.29 -5.14 -0.89
C PHE A 143 6.20 -6.66 -0.71
N VAL A 144 5.06 -7.18 -0.28
CA VAL A 144 4.87 -8.63 -0.05
C VAL A 144 5.06 -9.43 -1.34
N ALA A 145 4.52 -8.95 -2.46
CA ALA A 145 4.68 -9.58 -3.77
C ALA A 145 6.15 -9.68 -4.19
N SER A 146 6.97 -8.65 -3.93
CA SER A 146 8.40 -8.67 -4.25
C SER A 146 9.16 -9.79 -3.51
N PHE A 147 8.85 -9.99 -2.22
CA PHE A 147 9.48 -11.05 -1.43
C PHE A 147 8.93 -12.45 -1.78
N CYS A 148 7.64 -12.57 -2.09
CA CYS A 148 7.06 -13.82 -2.60
C CYS A 148 7.74 -14.24 -3.91
N THR A 149 7.94 -13.27 -4.81
CA THR A 149 8.63 -13.47 -6.09
C THR A 149 10.05 -13.95 -5.83
N LYS A 150 10.80 -13.26 -4.96
CA LYS A 150 12.19 -13.61 -4.70
C LYS A 150 12.36 -14.98 -4.03
N LEU A 151 11.48 -15.32 -3.08
CA LEU A 151 11.52 -16.63 -2.44
C LEU A 151 11.19 -17.74 -3.44
N SER A 152 10.15 -17.55 -4.25
CA SER A 152 9.75 -18.50 -5.28
C SER A 152 10.87 -18.75 -6.29
N ASP A 153 11.51 -17.69 -6.78
CA ASP A 153 12.68 -17.76 -7.65
C ASP A 153 13.84 -18.54 -7.02
N THR A 154 14.20 -18.18 -5.79
CA THR A 154 15.30 -18.84 -5.05
C THR A 154 15.01 -20.32 -4.83
N VAL A 155 13.81 -20.67 -4.36
CA VAL A 155 13.45 -22.06 -4.09
C VAL A 155 13.35 -22.85 -5.39
N SER A 156 12.78 -22.27 -6.44
CA SER A 156 12.67 -22.92 -7.76
C SER A 156 14.04 -23.27 -8.34
N SER A 157 14.95 -22.30 -8.37
CA SER A 157 16.29 -22.48 -8.91
C SER A 157 17.14 -23.45 -8.07
N GLU A 158 17.11 -23.34 -6.75
CA GLU A 158 17.93 -24.19 -5.87
C GLU A 158 17.41 -25.64 -5.79
N ILE A 159 16.08 -25.84 -5.72
CA ILE A 159 15.49 -27.19 -5.79
C ILE A 159 15.64 -27.78 -7.19
N GLY A 160 15.51 -26.98 -8.25
CA GLY A 160 15.74 -27.41 -9.63
C GLY A 160 17.17 -27.92 -9.84
N LYS A 161 18.19 -27.20 -9.35
CA LYS A 161 19.59 -27.66 -9.38
C LYS A 161 19.77 -28.97 -8.59
N ALA A 162 19.18 -29.05 -7.40
CA ALA A 162 19.36 -30.17 -6.47
C ALA A 162 18.63 -31.47 -6.92
N TYR A 163 17.42 -31.35 -7.46
CA TYR A 163 16.51 -32.47 -7.70
C TYR A 163 15.96 -32.57 -9.13
N GLY A 164 16.04 -31.51 -9.95
CA GLY A 164 15.34 -31.43 -11.23
C GLY A 164 15.74 -32.51 -12.24
N LYS A 165 14.90 -33.50 -12.53
CA LYS A 165 15.27 -34.65 -13.39
C LYS A 165 15.62 -34.23 -14.81
N THR A 166 14.81 -33.35 -15.38
CA THR A 166 14.99 -32.80 -16.73
C THR A 166 14.80 -31.30 -16.70
N THR A 167 15.77 -30.58 -17.25
CA THR A 167 15.78 -29.12 -17.33
C THR A 167 15.62 -28.68 -18.78
N TYR A 168 14.74 -27.71 -19.01
CA TYR A 168 14.39 -27.20 -20.34
C TYR A 168 14.67 -25.70 -20.41
N LEU A 169 15.14 -25.24 -21.56
CA LEU A 169 15.23 -23.80 -21.82
C LEU A 169 13.84 -23.24 -22.11
N VAL A 170 13.38 -22.25 -21.35
CA VAL A 170 11.99 -21.74 -21.44
C VAL A 170 11.61 -21.21 -22.83
N THR A 171 12.59 -20.75 -23.61
CA THR A 171 12.38 -20.17 -24.95
C THR A 171 12.28 -21.20 -26.07
N THR A 172 12.99 -22.32 -25.97
CA THR A 172 13.10 -23.32 -27.06
C THR A 172 12.59 -24.70 -26.69
N PHE A 173 12.28 -24.93 -25.41
CA PHE A 173 11.95 -26.24 -24.83
C PHE A 173 12.99 -27.34 -25.09
N LYS A 174 14.23 -26.96 -25.44
CA LYS A 174 15.33 -27.89 -25.57
C LYS A 174 15.83 -28.31 -24.19
N ILE A 175 16.19 -29.58 -24.06
CA ILE A 175 16.81 -30.10 -22.85
C ILE A 175 18.21 -29.51 -22.74
N VAL A 176 18.50 -28.90 -21.59
CA VAL A 176 19.77 -28.26 -21.27
C VAL A 176 20.29 -28.78 -19.93
N PRO A 177 21.61 -28.69 -19.65
CA PRO A 177 22.16 -29.04 -18.36
C PRO A 177 21.50 -28.28 -17.20
N ARG A 178 21.56 -28.86 -15.99
CA ARG A 178 21.08 -28.17 -14.79
C ARG A 178 21.94 -26.94 -14.49
N GLY A 179 21.31 -25.87 -14.02
CA GLY A 179 22.00 -24.63 -13.69
C GLY A 179 22.34 -23.74 -14.88
N THR A 180 21.93 -24.11 -16.10
CA THR A 180 21.92 -23.19 -17.24
C THR A 180 20.97 -22.01 -16.97
N GLU A 181 21.43 -20.78 -17.25
CA GLU A 181 20.62 -19.57 -17.05
C GLU A 181 19.33 -19.62 -17.91
N GLY A 182 18.19 -19.28 -17.30
CA GLY A 182 16.88 -19.41 -17.92
C GLY A 182 16.34 -20.84 -18.12
N ALA A 183 17.01 -21.85 -17.58
CA ALA A 183 16.52 -23.23 -17.59
C ALA A 183 15.53 -23.49 -16.44
N VAL A 184 14.43 -24.17 -16.77
CA VAL A 184 13.36 -24.52 -15.84
C VAL A 184 13.23 -26.04 -15.69
N SER A 185 12.84 -26.50 -14.51
CA SER A 185 12.51 -27.90 -14.24
C SER A 185 11.17 -27.99 -13.53
N VAL A 186 10.45 -29.09 -13.72
CA VAL A 186 9.13 -29.29 -13.08
C VAL A 186 9.25 -29.27 -11.56
N GLU A 187 10.28 -29.94 -11.01
CA GLU A 187 10.52 -29.98 -9.57
C GLU A 187 10.81 -28.60 -8.99
N GLY A 188 11.62 -27.80 -9.70
CA GLY A 188 11.89 -26.41 -9.34
C GLY A 188 10.61 -25.57 -9.37
N THR A 189 9.86 -25.60 -10.47
CA THR A 189 8.64 -24.79 -10.62
C THR A 189 7.60 -25.11 -9.54
N ILE A 190 7.36 -26.39 -9.23
CA ILE A 190 6.42 -26.78 -8.15
C ILE A 190 6.93 -26.27 -6.79
N ALA A 191 8.23 -26.40 -6.51
CA ALA A 191 8.79 -25.93 -5.25
C ALA A 191 8.72 -24.40 -5.11
N GLY A 192 8.95 -23.67 -6.21
CA GLY A 192 8.77 -22.21 -6.26
C GLY A 192 7.32 -21.80 -5.99
N LEU A 193 6.36 -22.44 -6.64
CA LEU A 193 4.93 -22.21 -6.39
C LEU A 193 4.58 -22.42 -4.92
N LEU A 194 4.97 -23.55 -4.34
CA LEU A 194 4.75 -23.83 -2.91
C LEU A 194 5.40 -22.79 -1.99
N ALA A 195 6.58 -22.27 -2.37
CA ALA A 195 7.25 -21.23 -1.61
C ALA A 195 6.50 -19.89 -1.64
N SER A 196 5.95 -19.49 -2.79
CA SER A 196 5.10 -18.29 -2.90
C SER A 196 3.79 -18.43 -2.10
N ILE A 197 3.18 -19.62 -2.11
CA ILE A 197 1.98 -19.93 -1.30
C ILE A 197 2.31 -19.81 0.19
N LEU A 198 3.43 -20.39 0.62
CA LEU A 198 3.86 -20.32 2.02
C LEU A 198 4.09 -18.89 2.48
N LEU A 199 4.83 -18.07 1.72
CA LEU A 199 5.15 -16.71 2.15
C LEU A 199 3.95 -15.77 2.07
N SER A 200 3.08 -15.92 1.07
CA SER A 200 1.82 -15.16 1.01
C SER A 200 0.88 -15.54 2.14
N PHE A 201 0.80 -16.83 2.51
CA PHE A 201 0.05 -17.27 3.70
C PHE A 201 0.60 -16.65 4.98
N VAL A 202 1.93 -16.60 5.17
CA VAL A 202 2.54 -15.87 6.28
C VAL A 202 2.14 -14.39 6.26
N GLY A 203 2.16 -13.74 5.09
CA GLY A 203 1.67 -12.38 4.93
C GLY A 203 0.22 -12.19 5.36
N CYS A 204 -0.66 -13.16 5.06
CA CYS A 204 -2.06 -13.12 5.51
C CYS A 204 -2.21 -13.29 7.02
N VAL A 205 -1.53 -14.27 7.61
CA VAL A 205 -1.60 -14.53 9.06
C VAL A 205 -1.04 -13.35 9.86
N MET A 206 -0.03 -12.67 9.31
CA MET A 206 0.57 -11.47 9.90
C MET A 206 -0.28 -10.20 9.69
N GLY A 207 -1.37 -10.26 8.92
CA GLY A 207 -2.23 -9.10 8.65
C GLY A 207 -1.63 -8.09 7.67
N GLU A 208 -0.59 -8.46 6.93
CA GLU A 208 0.02 -7.59 5.92
C GLU A 208 -0.81 -7.55 4.63
N ILE A 209 -1.42 -8.68 4.26
CA ILE A 209 -2.26 -8.79 3.07
C ILE A 209 -3.52 -9.62 3.36
N SER A 210 -4.59 -9.34 2.64
CA SER A 210 -5.83 -10.12 2.65
C SER A 210 -5.71 -11.41 1.82
N ALA A 211 -6.66 -12.34 1.99
CA ALA A 211 -6.65 -13.59 1.24
C ALA A 211 -6.71 -13.40 -0.31
N PRO A 212 -7.50 -12.46 -0.86
CA PRO A 212 -7.45 -12.15 -2.30
C PRO A 212 -6.09 -11.61 -2.75
N GLU A 213 -5.49 -10.73 -1.94
CA GLU A 213 -4.16 -10.16 -2.20
C GLU A 213 -3.06 -11.23 -2.19
N ALA A 214 -3.18 -12.27 -1.35
CA ALA A 214 -2.28 -13.42 -1.41
C ALA A 214 -2.35 -14.16 -2.75
N ILE A 215 -3.55 -14.36 -3.30
CA ILE A 215 -3.71 -14.97 -4.63
C ILE A 215 -3.02 -14.11 -5.70
N ILE A 216 -3.18 -12.79 -5.62
CA ILE A 216 -2.50 -11.84 -6.52
C ILE A 216 -0.98 -11.97 -6.39
N CYS A 217 -0.43 -11.99 -5.18
CA CYS A 217 1.00 -12.19 -4.93
C CYS A 217 1.52 -13.50 -5.54
N ILE A 218 0.77 -14.60 -5.40
CA ILE A 218 1.14 -15.91 -5.96
C ILE A 218 1.20 -15.84 -7.48
N ILE A 219 0.13 -15.35 -8.13
CA ILE A 219 0.06 -15.23 -9.59
C ILE A 219 1.16 -14.33 -10.12
N ALA A 220 1.33 -13.14 -9.53
CA ALA A 220 2.35 -12.18 -9.93
C ALA A 220 3.76 -12.77 -9.80
N SER A 221 4.03 -13.51 -8.73
CA SER A 221 5.31 -14.20 -8.52
C SER A 221 5.60 -15.25 -9.60
N GLN A 222 4.60 -16.03 -10.00
CA GLN A 222 4.79 -17.05 -11.05
C GLN A 222 5.03 -16.40 -12.42
N VAL A 223 4.26 -15.37 -12.77
CA VAL A 223 4.44 -14.63 -14.03
C VAL A 223 5.83 -13.97 -14.07
N ALA A 224 6.25 -13.35 -12.96
CA ALA A 224 7.55 -12.71 -12.86
C ALA A 224 8.71 -13.71 -13.03
N ASN A 225 8.65 -14.87 -12.38
CA ASN A 225 9.69 -15.90 -12.50
C ASN A 225 9.78 -16.51 -13.91
N VAL A 226 8.66 -16.65 -14.62
CA VAL A 226 8.70 -17.04 -16.04
C VAL A 226 9.39 -15.96 -16.87
N GLY A 227 9.07 -14.68 -16.63
CA GLY A 227 9.72 -13.57 -17.31
C GLY A 227 11.22 -13.47 -17.01
N GLU A 228 11.64 -13.74 -15.77
CA GLU A 228 13.04 -13.88 -15.38
C GLU A 228 13.74 -14.97 -16.19
N SER A 229 13.13 -16.16 -16.27
CA SER A 229 13.75 -17.27 -17.02
C SER A 229 13.83 -16.98 -18.51
N ILE A 230 12.89 -16.21 -19.07
CA ILE A 230 12.95 -15.74 -20.45
C ILE A 230 14.10 -14.75 -20.62
N ILE A 231 14.26 -13.78 -19.72
CA ILE A 231 15.37 -12.83 -19.72
C ILE A 231 16.71 -13.57 -19.63
N GLY A 232 16.81 -14.55 -18.75
CA GLY A 232 18.01 -15.38 -18.60
C GLY A 232 18.35 -16.14 -19.89
N ALA A 233 17.37 -16.85 -20.45
CA ALA A 233 17.58 -17.60 -21.69
C ALA A 233 17.85 -16.71 -22.91
N ALA A 234 17.30 -15.50 -22.95
CA ALA A 234 17.36 -14.62 -24.11
C ALA A 234 18.56 -13.67 -24.08
N LEU A 235 18.98 -13.20 -22.90
CA LEU A 235 19.90 -12.06 -22.77
C LEU A 235 21.13 -12.35 -21.90
N GLN A 236 21.05 -13.20 -20.87
CA GLN A 236 22.23 -13.47 -20.04
C GLN A 236 23.32 -14.19 -20.85
N GLU A 237 24.58 -13.80 -20.59
CA GLU A 237 25.79 -14.31 -21.26
C GLU A 237 25.88 -14.02 -22.77
N LYS A 238 24.98 -13.21 -23.35
CA LYS A 238 25.08 -12.76 -24.74
C LYS A 238 25.97 -11.53 -24.90
N GLU A 239 26.63 -11.45 -26.05
CA GLU A 239 27.42 -10.28 -26.44
C GLU A 239 26.56 -9.01 -26.37
N GLY A 240 27.07 -7.97 -25.69
CA GLY A 240 26.36 -6.72 -25.43
C GLY A 240 25.57 -6.64 -24.11
N PHE A 241 25.29 -7.79 -23.46
CA PHE A 241 24.49 -7.84 -22.22
C PHE A 241 25.29 -8.30 -20.99
N GLN A 242 26.61 -8.22 -21.00
CA GLN A 242 27.45 -8.67 -19.87
C GLN A 242 27.23 -7.89 -18.55
N TRP A 243 26.61 -6.71 -18.62
CA TRP A 243 26.19 -5.95 -17.43
C TRP A 243 24.99 -6.58 -16.71
N LEU A 244 24.21 -7.43 -17.40
CA LEU A 244 23.03 -8.12 -16.90
C LEU A 244 23.43 -9.35 -16.08
N ASN A 245 24.00 -9.10 -14.90
CA ASN A 245 24.35 -10.15 -13.96
C ASN A 245 23.12 -10.62 -13.14
N ASN A 246 23.29 -11.71 -12.38
CA ASN A 246 22.19 -12.32 -11.62
C ASN A 246 21.58 -11.38 -10.58
N ASP A 247 22.36 -10.47 -9.99
CA ASP A 247 21.82 -9.49 -9.03
C ASP A 247 20.90 -8.48 -9.74
N VAL A 248 21.24 -8.04 -10.96
CA VAL A 248 20.40 -7.13 -11.77
C VAL A 248 19.12 -7.82 -12.27
N VAL A 249 19.25 -9.06 -12.75
CA VAL A 249 18.09 -9.87 -13.15
C VAL A 249 17.13 -10.09 -11.98
N ASN A 250 17.67 -10.31 -10.78
CA ASN A 250 16.87 -10.38 -9.55
C ASN A 250 16.09 -9.09 -9.29
N ILE A 251 16.71 -7.91 -9.46
CA ILE A 251 16.02 -6.61 -9.32
C ILE A 251 14.84 -6.53 -10.28
N ILE A 252 15.07 -6.89 -11.55
CA ILE A 252 14.03 -6.87 -12.58
C ILE A 252 12.90 -7.82 -12.21
N ASN A 253 13.22 -9.05 -11.80
CA ASN A 253 12.23 -10.07 -11.44
C ASN A 253 11.34 -9.61 -10.27
N ILE A 254 11.93 -9.19 -9.14
CA ILE A 254 11.14 -8.75 -7.98
C ILE A 254 10.34 -7.48 -8.27
N SER A 255 10.83 -6.62 -9.17
CA SER A 255 10.13 -5.42 -9.61
C SER A 255 8.93 -5.77 -10.49
N MET A 256 9.09 -6.72 -11.42
CA MET A 256 7.98 -7.26 -12.22
C MET A 256 6.91 -7.86 -11.31
N GLY A 257 7.29 -8.69 -10.33
CA GLY A 257 6.34 -9.28 -9.39
C GLY A 257 5.57 -8.22 -8.58
N SER A 258 6.26 -7.20 -8.09
CA SER A 258 5.66 -6.06 -7.38
C SER A 258 4.69 -5.26 -8.27
N ILE A 259 5.13 -4.86 -9.47
CA ILE A 259 4.35 -4.06 -10.41
C ILE A 259 3.12 -4.83 -10.89
N ILE A 260 3.26 -6.10 -11.27
CA ILE A 260 2.16 -6.94 -11.70
C ILE A 260 1.12 -7.07 -10.58
N ALA A 261 1.54 -7.28 -9.34
CA ALA A 261 0.61 -7.37 -8.21
C ALA A 261 -0.16 -6.06 -7.99
N VAL A 262 0.54 -4.91 -8.02
CA VAL A 262 -0.10 -3.59 -7.88
C VAL A 262 -1.07 -3.32 -9.04
N LEU A 263 -0.67 -3.58 -10.28
CA LEU A 263 -1.53 -3.39 -11.44
C LEU A 263 -2.74 -4.32 -11.42
N MET A 264 -2.57 -5.59 -11.04
CA MET A 264 -3.68 -6.53 -10.88
C MET A 264 -4.66 -6.04 -9.82
N GLN A 265 -4.18 -5.57 -8.66
CA GLN A 265 -5.04 -5.02 -7.63
C GLN A 265 -5.76 -3.76 -8.09
N GLN A 266 -5.07 -2.85 -8.80
CA GLN A 266 -5.69 -1.65 -9.36
C GLN A 266 -6.76 -1.99 -10.40
N LEU A 267 -6.48 -2.92 -11.31
CA LEU A 267 -7.46 -3.39 -12.31
C LEU A 267 -8.66 -4.07 -11.65
N LEU A 268 -8.43 -4.87 -10.61
CA LEU A 268 -9.53 -5.49 -9.85
C LEU A 268 -10.34 -4.42 -9.12
N LEU A 269 -9.72 -3.40 -8.53
CA LEU A 269 -10.44 -2.29 -7.91
C LEU A 269 -11.22 -1.47 -8.94
N GLN A 270 -10.63 -1.16 -10.11
CA GLN A 270 -11.30 -0.44 -11.20
C GLN A 270 -12.47 -1.25 -11.79
N ASN A 271 -12.26 -2.55 -12.03
CA ASN A 271 -13.33 -3.43 -12.49
C ASN A 271 -14.37 -3.67 -11.40
N TRP A 272 -14.00 -3.67 -10.11
CA TRP A 272 -14.96 -3.76 -9.01
C TRP A 272 -15.82 -2.49 -8.92
N LEU A 273 -15.21 -1.31 -9.09
CA LEU A 273 -15.91 -0.02 -9.21
C LEU A 273 -16.84 0.05 -10.43
N MET A 274 -16.50 -0.64 -11.52
CA MET A 274 -17.30 -0.67 -12.75
C MET A 274 -18.32 -1.83 -12.84
N SER A 275 -18.10 -2.95 -12.13
CA SER A 275 -18.87 -4.20 -12.33
C SER A 275 -19.97 -4.46 -11.31
N ARG A 276 -20.11 -3.64 -10.27
CA ARG A 276 -21.16 -3.84 -9.27
C ARG A 276 -22.20 -2.72 -9.28
N ASN A 277 -23.31 -3.00 -9.96
CA ASN A 277 -24.65 -2.51 -9.63
C ASN A 277 -25.11 -3.01 -8.23
N ASP A 278 -24.26 -3.00 -7.20
CA ASP A 278 -24.51 -3.71 -5.92
C ASP A 278 -25.00 -2.82 -4.80
N PHE A 279 -25.45 -1.64 -5.16
CA PHE A 279 -26.36 -0.89 -4.32
C PHE A 279 -27.75 -0.99 -4.92
N LYS A 280 -28.73 -1.27 -4.07
CA LYS A 280 -30.15 -1.19 -4.47
C LYS A 280 -30.57 0.25 -4.31
N ILE A 281 -31.08 0.85 -5.39
CA ILE A 281 -31.73 2.16 -5.33
C ILE A 281 -33.21 1.91 -5.02
N ARG A 282 -33.73 2.61 -4.02
CA ARG A 282 -35.16 2.65 -3.70
C ARG A 282 -35.61 4.10 -3.66
N GLU A 283 -36.82 4.37 -4.12
CA GLU A 283 -37.46 5.66 -3.87
C GLU A 283 -37.93 5.69 -2.41
N ALA A 284 -37.43 6.64 -1.64
CA ALA A 284 -37.71 6.75 -0.21
C ALA A 284 -38.82 7.75 0.07
N ASP A 285 -38.87 8.84 -0.69
CA ASP A 285 -39.88 9.90 -0.66
C ASP A 285 -39.79 10.75 -1.94
N ASP A 286 -40.65 11.76 -2.07
CA ASP A 286 -40.63 12.71 -3.20
C ASP A 286 -39.22 13.32 -3.35
N HIS A 287 -38.57 13.06 -4.49
CA HIS A 287 -37.22 13.51 -4.82
C HIS A 287 -36.09 13.01 -3.88
N ILE A 288 -36.33 11.95 -3.09
CA ILE A 288 -35.31 11.32 -2.23
C ILE A 288 -35.05 9.87 -2.67
N LEU A 289 -33.82 9.58 -3.07
CA LEU A 289 -33.36 8.24 -3.42
C LEU A 289 -32.60 7.59 -2.25
N LEU A 290 -32.93 6.36 -1.88
CA LEU A 290 -32.19 5.55 -0.91
C LEU A 290 -31.29 4.54 -1.62
N PHE A 291 -29.99 4.67 -1.39
CA PHE A 291 -28.95 3.76 -1.80
C PHE A 291 -28.68 2.77 -0.66
N VAL A 292 -28.97 1.49 -0.90
CA VAL A 292 -28.75 0.40 0.06
C VAL A 292 -27.55 -0.43 -0.38
N PHE A 293 -26.46 -0.34 0.37
CA PHE A 293 -25.22 -1.09 0.12
C PHE A 293 -25.22 -2.41 0.87
N ASP A 294 -24.57 -3.44 0.32
CA ASP A 294 -24.43 -4.72 1.02
C ASP A 294 -23.52 -4.60 2.27
N PHE A 295 -22.48 -3.75 2.19
CA PHE A 295 -21.48 -3.55 3.25
C PHE A 295 -21.41 -2.10 3.74
N GLU A 296 -21.17 -1.92 5.05
CA GLU A 296 -21.03 -0.61 5.68
C GLU A 296 -19.85 0.19 5.12
N ASN A 297 -18.72 -0.46 4.83
CA ASN A 297 -17.53 0.20 4.31
C ASN A 297 -17.79 0.89 2.96
N ASP A 298 -18.70 0.33 2.14
CA ASP A 298 -19.04 0.92 0.84
C ASP A 298 -19.92 2.16 1.02
N ALA A 299 -20.86 2.12 1.96
CA ALA A 299 -21.65 3.27 2.36
C ALA A 299 -20.78 4.41 2.92
N GLU A 300 -19.86 4.10 3.83
CA GLU A 300 -18.95 5.08 4.43
C GLU A 300 -18.00 5.69 3.38
N ARG A 301 -17.51 4.89 2.41
CA ARG A 301 -16.70 5.41 1.30
C ARG A 301 -17.44 6.42 0.44
N ILE A 302 -18.70 6.13 0.10
CA ILE A 302 -19.51 7.07 -0.70
C ILE A 302 -19.75 8.38 0.07
N LEU A 303 -20.07 8.31 1.37
CA LEU A 303 -20.21 9.49 2.22
C LEU A 303 -18.89 10.27 2.38
N ALA A 304 -17.76 9.56 2.49
CA ALA A 304 -16.45 10.19 2.57
C ALA A 304 -16.03 10.89 1.27
N MET A 305 -16.57 10.47 0.12
CA MET A 305 -16.30 11.04 -1.19
C MET A 305 -17.20 12.24 -1.56
N GLU A 306 -17.84 12.89 -0.60
CA GLU A 306 -18.49 14.19 -0.84
C GLU A 306 -17.49 15.28 -1.28
N PRO A 307 -17.90 16.25 -2.12
CA PRO A 307 -19.26 16.43 -2.64
C PRO A 307 -19.49 15.64 -3.94
N TRP A 308 -20.74 15.20 -4.16
CA TRP A 308 -21.14 14.46 -5.35
C TRP A 308 -21.94 15.33 -6.32
N VAL A 309 -21.69 15.15 -7.61
CA VAL A 309 -22.43 15.84 -8.68
C VAL A 309 -22.95 14.81 -9.68
N PHE A 310 -24.25 14.86 -9.94
CA PHE A 310 -24.92 14.04 -10.93
C PHE A 310 -25.71 14.93 -11.89
N ASP A 311 -25.50 14.74 -13.20
CA ASP A 311 -26.11 15.55 -14.27
C ASP A 311 -26.09 17.08 -13.98
N LYS A 312 -24.94 17.60 -13.54
CA LYS A 312 -24.72 19.01 -13.17
C LYS A 312 -25.47 19.51 -11.92
N HIS A 313 -26.21 18.64 -11.23
CA HIS A 313 -26.86 18.94 -9.97
C HIS A 313 -26.03 18.36 -8.80
N LEU A 314 -25.91 19.13 -7.72
CA LEU A 314 -25.27 18.65 -6.49
C LEU A 314 -26.20 17.61 -5.85
N VAL A 315 -25.60 16.49 -5.42
CA VAL A 315 -26.30 15.43 -4.71
C VAL A 315 -25.93 15.54 -3.23
N LEU A 316 -26.95 15.76 -2.39
CA LEU A 316 -26.79 15.82 -0.95
C LEU A 316 -26.97 14.41 -0.39
N PHE A 317 -25.88 13.84 0.15
CA PHE A 317 -25.92 12.53 0.78
C PHE A 317 -26.12 12.66 2.29
N GLN A 318 -26.89 11.74 2.87
CA GLN A 318 -27.05 11.62 4.31
C GLN A 318 -27.08 10.15 4.72
N ARG A 319 -26.36 9.80 5.80
CA ARG A 319 -26.45 8.48 6.43
C ARG A 319 -27.88 8.25 6.92
N TYR A 320 -28.47 7.12 6.56
CA TYR A 320 -29.82 6.75 6.99
C TYR A 320 -29.82 5.50 7.87
N ASP A 321 -30.23 5.67 9.12
CA ASP A 321 -30.27 4.64 10.16
C ASP A 321 -31.69 4.18 10.52
N PHE A 322 -32.69 4.61 9.74
CA PHE A 322 -34.12 4.32 9.92
C PHE A 322 -34.76 4.88 11.21
N THR A 323 -34.06 5.70 11.99
CA THR A 323 -34.60 6.26 13.25
C THR A 323 -35.58 7.41 13.02
N ILE A 324 -35.33 8.21 11.97
CA ILE A 324 -36.14 9.37 11.60
C ILE A 324 -36.93 9.04 10.32
N PRO A 325 -38.24 9.29 10.25
CA PRO A 325 -39.00 9.14 9.00
C PRO A 325 -38.47 10.06 7.90
N THR A 326 -38.44 9.58 6.65
CA THR A 326 -37.91 10.30 5.46
C THR A 326 -38.45 11.72 5.33
N ARG A 327 -39.76 11.92 5.52
CA ARG A 327 -40.45 13.23 5.52
C ARG A 327 -39.92 14.27 6.52
N ASN A 328 -39.20 13.84 7.55
CA ASN A 328 -38.64 14.72 8.58
C ASN A 328 -37.13 14.94 8.40
N LEU A 329 -36.51 14.32 7.39
CA LEU A 329 -35.11 14.53 7.08
C LEU A 329 -34.91 15.90 6.46
N ARG A 330 -33.77 16.52 6.78
CA ARG A 330 -33.39 17.83 6.27
C ARG A 330 -31.99 17.71 5.67
N PHE A 331 -31.91 17.90 4.36
CA PHE A 331 -30.66 17.96 3.63
C PHE A 331 -30.17 19.41 3.60
N THR A 332 -29.45 19.81 4.63
CA THR A 332 -29.00 21.21 4.78
C THR A 332 -27.51 21.38 4.63
N THR A 333 -26.71 20.31 4.72
CA THR A 333 -25.25 20.40 4.68
C THR A 333 -24.64 19.45 3.66
N THR A 334 -23.46 19.80 3.16
CA THR A 334 -22.56 18.88 2.45
C THR A 334 -21.11 19.33 2.61
N LYS A 335 -20.17 18.41 2.39
CA LYS A 335 -18.74 18.70 2.54
C LYS A 335 -18.12 19.12 1.23
N PHE A 336 -17.46 20.26 1.22
CA PHE A 336 -16.66 20.75 0.11
C PHE A 336 -15.18 20.75 0.44
N TRP A 337 -14.35 20.51 -0.58
CA TRP A 337 -12.94 20.81 -0.48
C TRP A 337 -12.71 22.30 -0.76
N VAL A 338 -12.13 23.00 0.21
CA VAL A 338 -11.70 24.39 0.09
C VAL A 338 -10.19 24.42 -0.03
N GLN A 339 -9.67 25.09 -1.06
CA GLN A 339 -8.26 25.39 -1.21
C GLN A 339 -8.00 26.88 -0.97
N MET A 340 -6.90 27.18 -0.28
CA MET A 340 -6.49 28.52 0.08
C MET A 340 -5.11 28.81 -0.52
N HIS A 341 -5.06 29.84 -1.36
CA HIS A 341 -3.90 30.17 -2.17
C HIS A 341 -3.33 31.56 -1.82
N GLY A 342 -2.04 31.74 -2.12
CA GLY A 342 -1.35 33.02 -1.98
C GLY A 342 -0.98 33.40 -0.54
N LEU A 343 -1.01 32.44 0.38
CA LEU A 343 -0.54 32.61 1.75
C LEU A 343 1.01 32.66 1.81
N PRO A 344 1.61 33.48 2.68
CA PRO A 344 3.03 33.41 2.98
C PRO A 344 3.44 32.00 3.44
N LEU A 345 4.65 31.56 3.07
CA LEU A 345 5.17 30.23 3.44
C LEU A 345 5.17 29.98 4.96
N THR A 346 5.27 31.04 5.77
CA THR A 346 5.24 30.98 7.23
C THR A 346 3.86 30.67 7.82
N MET A 347 2.80 30.73 7.02
CA MET A 347 1.41 30.47 7.41
C MET A 347 0.87 29.17 6.79
N LEU A 348 1.73 28.38 6.13
CA LEU A 348 1.36 27.10 5.56
C LEU A 348 1.47 26.00 6.62
N ASP A 349 0.60 26.06 7.63
CA ASP A 349 0.54 25.12 8.73
C ASP A 349 -0.91 24.67 9.00
N LEU A 350 -1.04 23.61 9.81
CA LEU A 350 -2.31 22.98 10.13
C LEU A 350 -3.23 23.92 10.93
N GLU A 351 -2.67 24.71 11.85
CA GLU A 351 -3.42 25.60 12.73
C GLU A 351 -4.12 26.67 11.91
N THR A 352 -3.38 27.34 11.02
CA THR A 352 -3.91 28.31 10.07
C THR A 352 -4.96 27.68 9.14
N THR A 353 -4.73 26.43 8.72
CA THR A 353 -5.68 25.72 7.83
C THR A 353 -7.04 25.49 8.51
N ILE A 354 -7.02 25.05 9.76
CA ILE A 354 -8.23 24.82 10.55
C ILE A 354 -8.90 26.15 10.86
N GLU A 355 -8.15 27.15 11.32
CA GLU A 355 -8.70 28.47 11.67
C GLU A 355 -9.46 29.10 10.50
N ILE A 356 -8.86 29.13 9.30
CA ILE A 356 -9.54 29.66 8.11
C ILE A 356 -10.72 28.76 7.72
N GLY A 357 -10.56 27.43 7.79
CA GLY A 357 -11.65 26.49 7.50
C GLY A 357 -12.88 26.69 8.40
N GLU A 358 -12.66 26.95 9.69
CA GLU A 358 -13.70 27.20 10.70
C GLU A 358 -14.46 28.50 10.45
N THR A 359 -13.84 29.48 9.77
CA THR A 359 -14.56 30.69 9.34
C THR A 359 -15.59 30.40 8.24
N ILE A 360 -15.42 29.31 7.48
CA ILE A 360 -16.27 28.93 6.35
C ILE A 360 -17.38 27.96 6.81
N GLY A 361 -17.07 27.05 7.73
CA GLY A 361 -18.01 26.05 8.23
C GLY A 361 -17.34 25.05 9.17
N SER A 362 -18.02 23.94 9.49
CA SER A 362 -17.42 22.92 10.36
C SER A 362 -16.33 22.17 9.61
N VAL A 363 -15.11 22.18 10.14
CA VAL A 363 -13.98 21.48 9.54
C VAL A 363 -14.08 19.99 9.84
N SER A 364 -14.16 19.17 8.79
CA SER A 364 -13.96 17.73 8.93
C SER A 364 -12.46 17.50 9.05
N GLN A 365 -12.00 17.10 10.24
CA GLN A 365 -10.58 16.76 10.44
C GLN A 365 -10.17 15.71 9.41
N ALA A 366 -9.12 16.01 8.65
CA ALA A 366 -8.46 15.03 7.81
C ALA A 366 -7.89 13.94 8.72
N GLU A 367 -7.86 12.68 8.25
CA GLU A 367 -7.22 11.60 9.01
C GLU A 367 -5.72 11.85 9.23
N HIS A 368 -5.12 12.75 8.43
CA HIS A 368 -3.72 13.16 8.52
C HIS A 368 -3.53 14.65 8.18
N ASP A 369 -2.73 15.35 8.99
CA ASP A 369 -2.39 16.78 8.84
C ASP A 369 -1.79 17.16 7.46
N LYS A 370 -1.23 16.17 6.75
CA LYS A 370 -0.60 16.36 5.43
C LYS A 370 -1.57 16.49 4.27
N GLU A 371 -2.83 16.10 4.43
CA GLU A 371 -3.88 16.39 3.45
C GLU A 371 -4.24 17.88 3.42
N MET A 372 -3.88 18.58 4.50
CA MET A 372 -4.26 19.96 4.74
C MET A 372 -3.19 20.98 4.32
N VAL A 373 -1.91 20.57 4.29
CA VAL A 373 -0.77 21.43 3.94
C VAL A 373 -0.08 20.88 2.69
N GLY A 374 -0.41 21.43 1.52
CA GLY A 374 0.09 20.97 0.21
C GLY A 374 1.01 21.98 -0.46
N GLY A 375 2.32 21.91 -0.20
CA GLY A 375 3.36 22.61 -0.99
C GLY A 375 3.24 24.15 -1.00
N THR A 376 2.39 24.69 -1.88
CA THR A 376 2.14 26.12 -2.11
C THR A 376 0.73 26.58 -1.72
N PHE A 377 -0.14 25.69 -1.27
CA PHE A 377 -1.51 26.00 -0.86
C PHE A 377 -1.95 25.17 0.35
N LEU A 378 -2.94 25.68 1.08
CA LEU A 378 -3.61 24.93 2.13
C LEU A 378 -4.91 24.36 1.60
N ARG A 379 -5.36 23.26 2.18
CA ARG A 379 -6.63 22.64 1.81
C ARG A 379 -7.37 22.13 3.04
N VAL A 380 -8.67 22.26 3.05
CA VAL A 380 -9.50 21.75 4.14
C VAL A 380 -10.83 21.26 3.60
N LYS A 381 -11.36 20.21 4.22
CA LYS A 381 -12.71 19.74 3.93
C LYS A 381 -13.67 20.37 4.92
N VAL A 382 -14.58 21.20 4.42
CA VAL A 382 -15.50 22.00 5.23
C VAL A 382 -16.92 21.56 4.95
N GLU A 383 -17.66 21.27 6.01
CA GLU A 383 -19.10 21.07 5.95
C GLU A 383 -19.80 22.43 5.87
N VAL A 384 -20.52 22.65 4.77
CA VAL A 384 -21.17 23.92 4.44
C VAL A 384 -22.67 23.75 4.40
N ASP A 385 -23.39 24.71 5.00
CA ASP A 385 -24.84 24.81 4.96
C ASP A 385 -25.31 25.34 3.61
N VAL A 386 -25.86 24.46 2.78
CA VAL A 386 -26.36 24.75 1.42
C VAL A 386 -27.76 25.36 1.41
N SER A 387 -28.42 25.50 2.57
CA SER A 387 -29.65 26.30 2.68
C SER A 387 -29.37 27.80 2.51
N LYS A 388 -28.11 28.21 2.66
CA LYS A 388 -27.64 29.57 2.44
C LYS A 388 -26.94 29.66 1.09
N PRO A 389 -27.03 30.82 0.39
CA PRO A 389 -26.25 31.03 -0.83
C PRO A 389 -24.76 30.85 -0.56
N LEU A 390 -24.08 30.06 -1.38
CA LEU A 390 -22.62 29.93 -1.32
C LEU A 390 -21.99 31.27 -1.67
N CYS A 391 -21.12 31.78 -0.80
CA CYS A 391 -20.43 33.05 -1.01
C CYS A 391 -19.53 32.97 -2.26
N ARG A 392 -19.78 33.83 -3.26
CA ARG A 392 -18.91 33.97 -4.45
C ARG A 392 -17.65 34.77 -4.11
N GLU A 393 -16.49 34.20 -4.43
CA GLU A 393 -15.18 34.82 -4.74
C GLU A 393 -14.59 35.93 -3.85
N ASN A 394 -15.20 36.38 -2.75
CA ASN A 394 -14.63 37.44 -1.92
C ASN A 394 -15.03 37.33 -0.44
N VAL A 395 -14.56 36.28 0.25
CA VAL A 395 -14.61 36.25 1.72
C VAL A 395 -13.22 35.99 2.26
N MET A 396 -12.42 37.05 2.32
CA MET A 396 -11.70 37.50 3.51
C MET A 396 -10.82 38.71 3.15
N SER A 397 -11.39 39.91 3.19
CA SER A 397 -10.60 41.16 3.26
C SER A 397 -9.97 41.38 4.65
N SER A 398 -10.06 40.38 5.52
CA SER A 398 -9.47 40.34 6.85
C SER A 398 -8.43 39.23 6.87
N LEU A 399 -7.18 39.61 6.58
CA LEU A 399 -5.94 38.86 6.85
C LEU A 399 -5.61 37.66 5.91
N VAL A 400 -4.81 38.00 4.90
CA VAL A 400 -3.67 37.25 4.33
C VAL A 400 -3.87 36.28 3.14
N ALA A 401 -5.02 35.64 2.93
CA ALA A 401 -5.23 34.82 1.72
C ALA A 401 -5.64 35.67 0.50
N LYS A 402 -5.00 35.46 -0.66
CA LYS A 402 -5.32 36.18 -1.92
C LYS A 402 -6.51 35.58 -2.66
N GLU A 403 -6.73 34.28 -2.54
CA GLU A 403 -7.74 33.56 -3.30
C GLU A 403 -8.17 32.27 -2.57
N VAL A 404 -9.48 31.99 -2.56
CA VAL A 404 -10.09 30.78 -1.99
C VAL A 404 -10.93 30.11 -3.06
N SER A 405 -10.64 28.85 -3.38
CA SER A 405 -11.37 28.08 -4.40
C SER A 405 -12.03 26.83 -3.84
N VAL A 406 -13.23 26.51 -4.32
CA VAL A 406 -14.05 25.38 -3.85
C VAL A 406 -14.16 24.32 -4.95
N TRP A 407 -13.87 23.05 -4.62
CA TRP A 407 -13.74 21.96 -5.60
C TRP A 407 -14.63 20.75 -5.28
N THR A 408 -15.05 20.05 -6.34
CA THR A 408 -15.73 18.74 -6.27
C THR A 408 -14.79 17.60 -6.67
N ASN A 409 -15.08 16.36 -6.25
CA ASN A 409 -14.16 15.23 -6.47
C ASN A 409 -13.92 14.89 -7.96
N ARG A 410 -14.93 15.09 -8.82
CA ARG A 410 -14.79 14.84 -10.27
C ARG A 410 -13.83 15.83 -10.95
N ALA A 411 -13.83 17.09 -10.52
CA ALA A 411 -12.93 18.12 -11.05
C ALA A 411 -11.48 17.87 -10.64
N MET A 412 -11.26 17.25 -9.47
CA MET A 412 -9.93 16.89 -8.99
C MET A 412 -9.25 15.77 -9.78
N GLU A 413 -9.98 14.74 -10.19
CA GLU A 413 -9.39 13.57 -10.86
C GLU A 413 -8.98 13.85 -12.30
N THR A 414 -9.67 14.77 -12.98
CA THR A 414 -9.49 14.97 -14.43
C THR A 414 -8.44 16.00 -14.82
N GLY A 415 -7.95 16.84 -13.91
CA GLY A 415 -7.02 17.95 -14.23
C GLY A 415 -7.53 18.93 -15.30
N LEU A 416 -8.78 18.76 -15.74
CA LEU A 416 -9.46 19.57 -16.73
C LEU A 416 -10.08 20.78 -16.03
N GLU A 417 -9.88 21.96 -16.61
CA GLU A 417 -10.46 23.26 -16.23
C GLU A 417 -11.99 23.31 -16.36
N HIS A 418 -12.70 22.29 -15.90
CA HIS A 418 -14.04 22.49 -15.38
C HIS A 418 -13.89 22.88 -13.91
N SER A 419 -13.21 24.00 -13.67
CA SER A 419 -13.50 24.80 -12.50
C SER A 419 -15.01 25.07 -12.55
N LEU A 420 -15.70 24.95 -11.41
CA LEU A 420 -16.90 25.75 -11.24
C LEU A 420 -16.42 27.21 -11.11
N SER A 421 -15.92 27.78 -12.20
CA SER A 421 -16.09 29.21 -12.43
C SER A 421 -17.58 29.38 -12.48
N ILE A 422 -18.18 29.91 -11.41
CA ILE A 422 -19.58 30.31 -11.42
C ILE A 422 -19.64 31.63 -12.19
N GLU A 423 -19.27 31.56 -13.46
CA GLU A 423 -19.18 32.69 -14.38
C GLU A 423 -20.59 33.18 -14.71
N GLY A 424 -20.83 34.45 -14.41
CA GLY A 424 -21.61 35.29 -15.32
C GLY A 424 -23.09 34.97 -15.52
N LYS A 425 -23.84 34.66 -14.46
CA LYS A 425 -25.23 35.12 -14.32
C LYS A 425 -25.66 35.00 -12.87
N LEU A 426 -26.42 35.98 -12.39
CA LEU A 426 -27.29 35.80 -11.23
C LEU A 426 -28.02 34.46 -11.45
N LEU A 427 -27.84 33.48 -10.57
CA LEU A 427 -28.96 32.60 -10.28
C LEU A 427 -29.94 33.50 -9.52
N SER A 428 -30.83 34.16 -10.29
CA SER A 428 -32.12 34.59 -9.78
C SER A 428 -32.77 33.39 -9.08
N PRO A 429 -33.66 33.59 -8.09
CA PRO A 429 -34.27 32.52 -7.30
C PRO A 429 -35.20 31.64 -8.16
N LEU A 430 -34.61 30.82 -9.02
CA LEU A 430 -35.22 29.82 -9.86
C LEU A 430 -34.60 28.49 -9.41
N SER A 431 -35.37 27.79 -8.58
CA SER A 431 -35.28 26.38 -8.20
C SER A 431 -33.89 25.88 -7.77
N GLN A 432 -33.61 25.98 -6.45
CA GLN A 432 -32.68 25.08 -5.77
C GLN A 432 -33.22 23.64 -5.82
N GLU A 433 -33.11 22.97 -6.97
CA GLU A 433 -33.38 21.54 -7.08
C GLU A 433 -32.08 20.79 -6.81
N TRP A 434 -31.88 20.43 -5.55
CA TRP A 434 -30.84 19.52 -5.13
C TRP A 434 -31.36 18.08 -5.25
N ALA A 435 -30.55 17.17 -5.76
CA ALA A 435 -30.88 15.76 -5.67
C ALA A 435 -30.59 15.27 -4.24
N MET A 436 -31.56 14.65 -3.59
CA MET A 436 -31.42 14.17 -2.21
C MET A 436 -31.21 12.66 -2.23
N ALA A 437 -30.17 12.20 -1.52
CA ALA A 437 -29.82 10.80 -1.48
C ALA A 437 -29.52 10.32 -0.05
N LEU A 438 -30.12 9.19 0.31
CA LEU A 438 -29.87 8.51 1.56
C LEU A 438 -28.92 7.34 1.32
N VAL A 439 -27.98 7.14 2.24
CA VAL A 439 -27.01 6.03 2.18
C VAL A 439 -27.20 5.15 3.41
N THR A 440 -27.48 3.88 3.18
CA THR A 440 -27.56 2.87 4.24
C THR A 440 -26.87 1.58 3.82
N HIS A 441 -26.65 0.68 4.77
CA HIS A 441 -26.17 -0.66 4.49
C HIS A 441 -27.20 -1.69 4.97
N THR A 442 -27.15 -2.92 4.44
CA THR A 442 -27.99 -4.00 4.96
C THR A 442 -27.69 -4.24 6.44
N LEU A 443 -28.62 -3.84 7.30
CA LEU A 443 -28.65 -4.28 8.69
C LEU A 443 -28.97 -5.78 8.68
N THR A 444 -27.97 -6.63 8.90
CA THR A 444 -28.24 -8.02 9.28
C THR A 444 -29.20 -7.98 10.47
N PRO A 445 -30.33 -8.71 10.45
CA PRO A 445 -31.23 -8.71 11.58
C PRO A 445 -30.43 -9.17 12.80
N ARG A 446 -30.26 -8.28 13.78
CA ARG A 446 -29.86 -8.70 15.12
C ARG A 446 -30.97 -9.67 15.56
N ASN A 447 -30.62 -10.94 15.64
CA ASN A 447 -31.46 -11.92 16.31
C ASN A 447 -31.85 -11.32 17.67
N GLN A 448 -33.17 -11.36 17.92
CA GLN A 448 -33.84 -10.90 19.13
C GLN A 448 -33.17 -11.37 20.41
#